data_AF-A0A3D2IEW4-F1
#
_entry.id   AF-A0A3D2IEW4-F1
#
_cell.length_a   1.000
_cell.length_b   1.000
_cell.length_c   1.000
_cell.angle_alpha   90.00
_cell.angle_beta   90.00
_cell.angle_gamma   90.00
#
_symmetry.space_group_name_H-M   'P 1'
#
loop_
_entity.id
_entity.type
_entity.pdbx_description
1 polymer ?
#
loop_
_entity_poly.entity_id
_entity_poly.type
_entity_poly.pdbx_seq_one_letter_code
_entity_poly.pdbx_strand_id
1 'polypeptide(L)'
;MSDKQTQLQQGHEAETILNSEVFKLAFENLKNEYLKMWEDSKELDSALREKLYLAIKNLTTVEKHLRILVEKGKITKSQLEKMK
;
A
#
# COMPACT_ATOMS: atom_id res chain seq x y z
N MET A 1 -12.32 17.88 -14.26
CA MET A 1 -11.80 16.63 -14.85
C MET A 1 -12.89 15.57 -14.79
N SER A 2 -13.03 14.72 -15.81
CA SER A 2 -14.00 13.61 -15.78
C SER A 2 -13.58 12.57 -14.74
N ASP A 3 -14.53 11.93 -14.04
CA ASP A 3 -14.26 10.85 -13.06
C ASP A 3 -13.34 9.76 -13.64
N LYS A 4 -13.50 9.42 -14.92
CA LYS A 4 -12.64 8.45 -15.62
C LYS A 4 -11.18 8.93 -15.74
N GLN A 5 -10.96 10.23 -15.97
CA GLN A 5 -9.60 10.80 -16.05
C GLN A 5 -8.93 10.78 -14.67
N THR A 6 -9.67 11.09 -13.61
CA THR A 6 -9.16 10.99 -12.23
C THR A 6 -8.73 9.56 -11.89
N GLN A 7 -9.53 8.56 -12.25
CA GLN A 7 -9.21 7.15 -12.00
C GLN A 7 -7.98 6.67 -12.75
N LEU A 8 -7.79 7.14 -13.99
CA LEU A 8 -6.56 6.88 -14.75
C LEU A 8 -5.33 7.47 -14.06
N GLN A 9 -5.43 8.74 -13.66
CA GLN A 9 -4.34 9.45 -13.00
C GLN A 9 -3.96 8.78 -11.69
N GLN A 10 -4.94 8.49 -10.83
CA GLN A 10 -4.71 7.80 -9.55
C GLN A 10 -4.12 6.41 -9.73
N GLY A 11 -4.55 5.66 -10.75
CA GLY A 11 -3.98 4.34 -11.04
C GLY A 11 -2.51 4.42 -11.46
N HIS A 12 -2.16 5.40 -12.30
CA HIS A 12 -0.78 5.61 -12.73
C HIS A 12 0.14 6.09 -11.58
N GLU A 13 -0.35 7.00 -10.74
CA GLU A 13 0.38 7.44 -9.54
C GLU A 13 0.61 6.28 -8.57
N ALA A 14 -0.42 5.48 -8.30
CA ALA A 14 -0.30 4.31 -7.43
C ALA A 14 0.69 3.28 -7.99
N GLU A 15 0.71 3.08 -9.31
CA GLU A 15 1.68 2.19 -9.97
C GLU A 15 3.10 2.73 -9.84
N THR A 16 3.28 4.04 -10.00
CA THR A 16 4.57 4.73 -9.82
C THR A 16 5.09 4.56 -8.39
N ILE A 17 4.22 4.73 -7.39
CA ILE A 17 4.57 4.52 -5.97
C ILE A 17 4.99 3.07 -5.72
N LEU A 18 4.20 2.10 -6.18
CA LEU A 18 4.48 0.67 -5.98
C LEU A 18 5.76 0.21 -6.69
N ASN A 19 6.14 0.87 -7.79
CA ASN A 19 7.36 0.58 -8.53
C ASN A 19 8.59 1.36 -8.03
N SER A 20 8.40 2.33 -7.13
CA SER A 20 9.51 3.10 -6.55
C SER A 20 10.34 2.25 -5.60
N GLU A 21 11.62 2.05 -5.93
CA GLU A 21 12.57 1.33 -5.07
C GLU A 21 12.76 2.02 -3.71
N VAL A 22 12.73 3.36 -3.68
CA VAL A 22 12.81 4.13 -2.43
C VAL A 22 11.59 3.86 -1.55
N PHE A 23 10.39 3.78 -2.14
CA PHE A 23 9.17 3.46 -1.40
C PHE A 23 9.23 2.03 -0.85
N LYS A 24 9.61 1.05 -1.68
CA LYS A 24 9.76 -0.35 -1.26
C LYS A 24 10.74 -0.47 -0.09
N LEU A 25 11.91 0.14 -0.21
CA LEU A 25 12.94 0.14 0.84
C LEU A 25 12.44 0.78 2.13
N ALA A 26 11.79 1.95 2.05
CA ALA A 26 11.23 2.61 3.23
C ALA A 26 10.14 1.77 3.92
N PHE A 27 9.29 1.12 3.12
CA PHE A 27 8.23 0.27 3.61
C PHE A 27 8.78 -1.00 4.28
N GLU A 28 9.77 -1.66 3.68
CA GLU A 28 10.43 -2.83 4.27
C GLU A 28 11.19 -2.47 5.55
N ASN A 29 11.92 -1.34 5.55
CA ASN A 29 12.62 -0.87 6.74
C ASN A 29 11.65 -0.66 7.92
N LEU A 30 10.54 0.04 7.69
CA LEU A 30 9.55 0.30 8.74
C LEU A 30 8.88 -0.99 9.25
N LYS A 31 8.58 -1.92 8.34
CA LYS A 31 8.04 -3.24 8.72
C LYS A 31 9.03 -4.01 9.60
N ASN A 32 10.31 -4.01 9.23
CA ASN A 32 11.38 -4.68 9.97
C ASN A 32 11.61 -4.03 11.35
N GLU A 33 11.51 -2.71 11.45
CA GLU A 33 11.54 -1.99 12.73
C GLU A 33 10.41 -2.46 13.66
N TYR A 34 9.18 -2.54 13.18
CA TYR A 34 8.06 -3.03 13.99
C TYR A 34 8.19 -4.50 14.38
N LEU A 35 8.70 -5.35 13.48
CA LEU A 35 8.96 -6.76 13.79
C LEU A 35 10.03 -6.89 14.87
N LYS A 36 11.13 -6.14 14.76
CA LYS A 36 12.17 -6.13 15.77
C LYS A 36 11.65 -5.64 17.12
N MET A 37 10.86 -4.56 17.15
CA MET A 37 10.22 -4.10 18.38
C MET A 37 9.29 -5.16 19.00
N TRP A 38 8.65 -5.98 18.15
CA TRP A 38 7.78 -7.06 18.61
C TRP A 38 8.60 -8.22 19.19
N GLU A 39 9.71 -8.60 18.54
CA GLU A 39 10.66 -9.61 19.03
C GLU A 39 11.31 -9.20 20.36
N ASP A 40 11.70 -7.94 20.48
CA ASP A 40 12.34 -7.36 21.68
C ASP A 40 11.34 -7.10 22.83
N SER A 41 10.02 -7.22 22.58
CA SER A 41 9.00 -6.95 23.59
C SER A 41 8.96 -8.02 24.70
N LYS A 42 8.79 -7.58 25.94
CA LYS A 42 8.70 -8.49 27.10
C LYS A 42 7.43 -9.34 27.01
N GLU A 43 7.45 -10.50 27.65
CA GLU A 43 6.33 -11.45 27.67
C GLU A 43 5.02 -10.82 28.18
N LEU A 44 5.11 -9.90 29.13
CA LEU A 44 3.96 -9.21 29.72
C LEU A 44 3.42 -8.02 28.89
N ASP A 45 4.12 -7.61 27.82
CA ASP A 45 3.74 -6.46 26.99
C ASP A 45 2.73 -6.83 25.88
N SER A 46 1.66 -7.55 26.23
CA SER A 46 0.64 -8.02 25.28
C SER A 46 -0.02 -6.87 24.49
N ALA A 47 -0.30 -5.75 25.16
CA ALA A 47 -0.88 -4.57 24.53
C ALA A 47 0.06 -3.91 23.51
N LEU A 48 1.38 -3.94 23.75
CA LEU A 48 2.36 -3.45 22.77
C LEU A 48 2.41 -4.37 21.55
N ARG A 49 2.45 -5.69 21.79
CA ARG A 49 2.46 -6.70 20.72
C ARG A 49 1.26 -6.58 19.80
N GLU A 50 0.07 -6.34 20.35
CA GLU A 50 -1.15 -6.12 19.57
C GLU A 50 -1.06 -4.84 18.73
N LYS A 51 -0.57 -3.72 19.31
CA LYS A 51 -0.37 -2.47 18.58
C LYS A 51 0.59 -2.63 17.40
N LEU A 52 1.72 -3.32 17.61
CA LEU A 52 2.71 -3.59 16.57
C LEU A 52 2.14 -4.49 15.46
N TYR A 53 1.38 -5.52 15.84
CA TYR A 53 0.67 -6.36 14.88
C TYR A 53 -0.29 -5.54 14.01
N LEU A 54 -1.09 -4.66 14.61
CA LEU A 54 -2.01 -3.79 13.88
C LEU A 54 -1.25 -2.80 12.97
N ALA A 55 -0.12 -2.26 13.43
CA ALA A 55 0.72 -1.38 12.62
C ALA A 55 1.26 -2.08 11.36
N ILE A 56 1.81 -3.30 11.50
CA ILE A 56 2.29 -4.11 10.38
C ILE A 56 1.13 -4.47 9.42
N LYS A 57 -0.04 -4.81 9.96
CA LYS A 57 -1.23 -5.09 9.16
C LYS A 57 -1.69 -3.86 8.37
N ASN A 58 -1.61 -2.67 8.97
CA ASN A 58 -1.96 -1.42 8.31
C ASN A 58 -1.00 -1.09 7.16
N LEU A 59 0.31 -1.34 7.31
CA LEU A 59 1.25 -1.20 6.20
C LEU A 59 0.80 -2.05 4.99
N THR A 60 0.58 -3.34 5.21
CA THR A 60 0.10 -4.27 4.16
C THR A 60 -1.24 -3.82 3.56
N THR A 61 -2.11 -3.22 4.39
CA THR A 61 -3.40 -2.71 3.95
C THR A 61 -3.25 -1.50 3.03
N VAL A 62 -2.35 -0.57 3.34
CA VAL A 62 -2.03 0.58 2.45
C VAL A 62 -1.52 0.10 1.10
N GLU A 63 -0.57 -0.85 1.09
CA GLU A 63 -0.05 -1.44 -0.15
C GLU A 63 -1.17 -2.08 -0.98
N LYS A 64 -2.08 -2.82 -0.33
CA LYS A 64 -3.28 -3.38 -0.99
C LYS A 64 -4.15 -2.29 -1.62
N HIS A 65 -4.40 -1.19 -0.93
CA HIS A 65 -5.21 -0.09 -1.48
C HIS A 65 -4.55 0.57 -2.69
N LEU A 66 -3.22 0.73 -2.71
CA LEU A 66 -2.49 1.18 -3.89
C LEU A 66 -2.70 0.23 -5.07
N ARG A 67 -2.60 -1.08 -4.85
CA ARG A 67 -2.85 -2.10 -5.89
C ARG A 67 -4.27 -2.02 -6.45
N ILE A 68 -5.27 -1.79 -5.58
CA ILE A 68 -6.66 -1.59 -6.02
C ILE A 68 -6.79 -0.38 -6.94
N LEU A 69 -6.11 0.74 -6.63
CA LEU A 69 -6.12 1.93 -7.47
C LEU A 69 -5.50 1.66 -8.84
N VAL A 70 -4.37 0.94 -8.88
CA VAL A 70 -3.73 0.50 -10.14
C VAL A 70 -4.71 -0.30 -11.01
N GLU A 71 -5.33 -1.32 -10.44
CA GLU A 71 -6.27 -2.17 -11.19
C GLU A 71 -7.49 -1.38 -11.67
N LYS A 72 -8.01 -0.46 -10.85
CA LYS A 72 -9.10 0.44 -11.26
C LYS A 72 -8.68 1.30 -12.46
N GLY A 73 -7.48 1.86 -12.46
CA GLY A 73 -6.94 2.64 -13.57
C GLY A 73 -6.82 1.81 -14.85
N LYS A 74 -6.30 0.58 -14.76
CA LYS A 74 -6.19 -0.35 -15.91
C LYS A 74 -7.55 -0.69 -16.52
N ILE A 75 -8.56 -0.98 -15.68
CA ILE A 75 -9.92 -1.25 -16.13
C ILE A 75 -10.49 -0.04 -16.86
N THR A 76 -10.37 1.17 -16.29
CA THR A 76 -10.87 2.40 -16.90
C THR A 76 -10.19 2.69 -18.24
N LYS A 77 -8.89 2.44 -18.35
CA LYS A 77 -8.14 2.56 -19.62
C LYS A 77 -8.72 1.63 -20.69
N SER A 78 -8.88 0.34 -20.37
CA SER A 78 -9.45 -0.64 -21.31
C SER A 78 -10.87 -0.29 -21.75
N GLN A 79 -11.70 0.22 -20.84
CA GLN A 79 -13.05 0.66 -21.17
C GLN A 79 -13.04 1.83 -22.17
N LEU A 80 -12.14 2.80 -22.00
CA LEU A 80 -12.02 3.94 -22.91
C LEU A 80 -11.48 3.54 -24.28
N GLU A 81 -10.55 2.59 -24.34
CA GLU A 81 -10.01 2.06 -25.60
C GLU A 81 -11.08 1.34 -26.43
N LYS A 82 -12.00 0.61 -25.78
CA LYS A 82 -13.12 -0.07 -26.46
C LYS A 82 -14.23 0.87 -26.96
N MET A 83 -14.26 2.12 -26.48
CA MET A 83 -15.23 3.14 -26.89
C MET A 83 -14.73 3.99 -28.06
N LYS A 84 -13.46 3.86 -28.45
CA LYS A 84 -12.86 4.49 -29.62
C LYS A 84 -12.97 3.55 -30.82
#